data_AF-A0A519QAI3-F1
#
_entry.id   AF-A0A519QAI3-F1
#
_cell.length_a   1.000
_cell.length_b   1.000
_cell.length_c   1.000
_cell.angle_alpha   90.00
_cell.angle_beta   90.00
_cell.angle_gamma   90.00
#
_symmetry.space_group_name_H-M   'P 1'
#
loop_
_entity.id
_entity.type
_entity.pdbx_description
1 polymer ?
#
loop_
_entity_poly.entity_id
_entity_poly.type
_entity_poly.pdbx_seq_one_letter_code
_entity_poly.pdbx_strand_id
1 'polypeptide(L)'
;GFLLWSLIITGASILLNSVMEEKSNKILEVLLSSASATEILTGKVVGVALVTLTMLGGWGLIGALALANFAPTQAAMVGDILWGGGMLAWFAAFMIGGYMMYAVLFAAIGSFCETPRDAQTLMGPIMMILVVPMITMQMALQTPDAPVIKILSWIPLFTPFLMIARMPSDPPTIEVIGAMAGMFAFALFMVWIAGRAFRAGALSDVKLSWKSFGAAVKGGGR
;
A
#
# COMPACT_ATOMS: atom_id res chain seq x y z
N GLY A 1 2.30 7.71 9.48
CA GLY A 1 1.42 6.64 10.01
C GLY A 1 0.00 6.79 9.50
N PHE A 2 -0.83 7.56 10.21
CA PHE A 2 -2.27 7.69 9.89
C PHE A 2 -2.57 8.17 8.47
N LEU A 3 -1.84 9.18 7.97
CA LEU A 3 -2.00 9.68 6.59
C LEU A 3 -1.77 8.59 5.55
N LEU A 4 -0.72 7.78 5.70
CA LEU A 4 -0.45 6.66 4.79
C LEU A 4 -1.57 5.62 4.89
N TRP A 5 -2.05 5.34 6.10
CA TRP A 5 -3.12 4.36 6.32
C TRP A 5 -4.39 4.78 5.60
N SER A 6 -4.83 6.04 5.77
CA SER A 6 -6.03 6.55 5.09
C SER A 6 -5.87 6.54 3.57
N LEU A 7 -4.71 6.91 3.04
CA LEU A 7 -4.41 6.85 1.61
C LEU A 7 -4.55 5.44 1.05
N ILE A 8 -4.00 4.45 1.76
CA ILE A 8 -4.07 3.06 1.34
C ILE A 8 -5.52 2.57 1.34
N ILE A 9 -6.30 2.84 2.38
CA ILE A 9 -7.69 2.38 2.46
C ILE A 9 -8.55 3.01 1.37
N THR A 10 -8.46 4.32 1.18
CA THR A 10 -9.21 5.01 0.15
C THR A 10 -8.76 4.58 -1.25
N GLY A 11 -7.46 4.52 -1.50
CA GLY A 11 -6.91 4.07 -2.78
C GLY A 11 -7.31 2.64 -3.14
N ALA A 12 -7.28 1.74 -2.16
CA ALA A 12 -7.72 0.35 -2.33
C ALA A 12 -9.19 0.26 -2.74
N SER A 13 -10.06 1.02 -2.08
CA SER A 13 -11.50 1.05 -2.39
C SER A 13 -11.76 1.54 -3.82
N ILE A 14 -11.07 2.61 -4.24
CA ILE A 14 -11.19 3.15 -5.60
C ILE A 14 -10.69 2.13 -6.64
N LEU A 15 -9.51 1.54 -6.42
CA LEU A 15 -8.92 0.56 -7.32
C LEU A 15 -9.82 -0.67 -7.50
N LEU A 16 -10.29 -1.25 -6.39
CA LEU A 16 -11.14 -2.43 -6.44
C LEU A 16 -12.46 -2.13 -7.18
N ASN A 17 -13.20 -1.10 -6.76
CA ASN A 17 -14.48 -0.78 -7.41
C ASN A 17 -14.31 -0.47 -8.91
N SER A 18 -13.24 0.24 -9.29
CA SER A 18 -12.99 0.60 -10.68
C SER A 18 -12.66 -0.60 -11.59
N VAL A 19 -11.88 -1.58 -11.12
CA VAL A 19 -11.60 -2.80 -11.91
C VAL A 19 -12.87 -3.62 -12.11
N MET A 20 -13.73 -3.61 -11.10
CA MET A 20 -14.99 -4.35 -11.12
C MET A 20 -16.02 -3.74 -12.05
N GLU A 21 -16.15 -2.42 -12.03
CA GLU A 21 -17.04 -1.68 -12.92
C GLU A 21 -16.71 -1.94 -14.41
N GLU A 22 -15.42 -2.01 -14.74
CA GLU A 22 -14.96 -2.33 -16.11
C GLU A 22 -15.30 -3.75 -16.55
N LYS A 23 -15.14 -4.74 -15.65
CA LYS A 23 -15.53 -6.14 -15.92
C LYS A 23 -17.05 -6.26 -16.04
N SER A 24 -17.81 -5.63 -15.15
CA SER A 24 -19.28 -5.74 -15.10
C SER A 24 -19.97 -5.12 -16.31
N ASN A 25 -19.43 -4.02 -16.85
CA ASN A 25 -20.11 -3.23 -17.89
C ASN A 25 -19.68 -3.57 -19.32
N LYS A 26 -18.89 -4.64 -19.53
CA LYS A 26 -18.24 -4.96 -20.82
C LYS A 26 -17.38 -3.83 -21.42
N ILE A 27 -17.06 -2.81 -20.61
CA ILE A 27 -16.23 -1.67 -21.02
C ILE A 27 -14.81 -2.15 -21.32
N LEU A 28 -14.35 -3.20 -20.62
CA LEU A 28 -13.03 -3.78 -20.82
C LEU A 28 -12.77 -4.21 -22.27
N GLU A 29 -13.75 -4.81 -22.96
CA GLU A 29 -13.61 -5.26 -24.37
C GLU A 29 -13.42 -4.07 -25.32
N VAL A 30 -14.14 -2.97 -25.08
CA VAL A 30 -14.03 -1.74 -25.86
C VAL A 30 -12.67 -1.08 -25.62
N LEU A 31 -12.24 -0.98 -24.36
CA LEU A 31 -10.94 -0.39 -24.00
C LEU A 31 -9.78 -1.21 -24.57
N LEU A 32 -9.86 -2.53 -24.53
CA LEU A 32 -8.84 -3.43 -25.08
C LEU A 32 -8.76 -3.37 -26.62
N SER A 33 -9.82 -2.92 -27.31
CA SER A 33 -9.75 -2.66 -28.76
C SER A 33 -8.98 -1.38 -29.10
N SER A 34 -8.77 -0.50 -28.11
CA SER A 34 -8.13 0.81 -28.28
C SER A 34 -6.75 0.94 -27.62
N ALA A 35 -6.45 0.14 -26.59
CA ALA A 35 -5.19 0.16 -25.85
C ALA A 35 -4.86 -1.21 -25.24
N SER A 36 -3.58 -1.48 -24.94
CA SER A 36 -3.18 -2.76 -24.33
C SER A 36 -3.60 -2.86 -22.85
N ALA A 37 -3.84 -4.08 -22.35
CA ALA A 37 -4.23 -4.33 -20.96
C ALA A 37 -3.24 -3.74 -19.94
N THR A 38 -1.95 -3.78 -20.26
CA THR A 38 -0.85 -3.21 -19.47
C THR A 38 -0.90 -1.69 -19.39
N GLU A 39 -1.24 -1.00 -20.49
CA GLU A 39 -1.38 0.46 -20.50
C GLU A 39 -2.58 0.91 -19.66
N ILE A 40 -3.71 0.21 -19.77
CA ILE A 40 -4.93 0.50 -19.00
C ILE A 40 -4.67 0.34 -17.50
N LEU A 41 -4.06 -0.78 -17.08
CA LEU A 41 -3.76 -1.03 -15.67
C LEU A 41 -2.74 -0.04 -15.10
N THR A 42 -1.67 0.26 -15.85
CA THR A 42 -0.64 1.20 -15.40
C THR A 42 -1.21 2.61 -15.28
N GLY A 43 -1.97 3.06 -16.30
CA GLY A 43 -2.66 4.34 -16.27
C GLY A 43 -3.64 4.47 -15.10
N LYS A 44 -4.38 3.39 -14.78
CA LYS A 44 -5.28 3.33 -13.63
C LYS A 44 -4.54 3.46 -12.31
N VAL A 45 -3.47 2.70 -12.10
CA VAL A 45 -2.68 2.76 -10.85
C VAL A 45 -2.08 4.15 -10.67
N VAL A 46 -1.54 4.75 -11.73
CA VAL A 46 -1.00 6.12 -11.68
C VAL A 46 -2.11 7.15 -11.44
N GLY A 47 -3.27 7.01 -12.07
CA GLY A 47 -4.42 7.90 -11.85
C GLY A 47 -4.92 7.87 -10.42
N VAL A 48 -5.07 6.67 -9.83
CA VAL A 48 -5.45 6.54 -8.42
C VAL A 48 -4.34 7.07 -7.51
N ALA A 49 -3.06 6.89 -7.88
CA ALA A 49 -1.95 7.50 -7.14
C ALA A 49 -2.09 9.02 -7.10
N LEU A 50 -2.35 9.67 -8.24
CA LEU A 50 -2.55 11.11 -8.32
C LEU A 50 -3.75 11.58 -7.48
N VAL A 51 -4.88 10.88 -7.53
CA VAL A 51 -6.06 11.20 -6.69
C VAL A 51 -5.74 11.09 -5.21
N THR A 52 -4.99 10.07 -4.79
CA THR A 52 -4.60 9.93 -3.39
C THR A 52 -3.59 11.00 -2.97
N LEU A 53 -2.68 11.41 -3.86
CA LEU A 53 -1.74 12.50 -3.60
C LEU A 53 -2.46 13.86 -3.44
N THR A 54 -3.49 14.15 -4.25
CA THR A 54 -4.26 15.39 -4.06
C THR A 54 -5.04 15.37 -2.75
N MET A 55 -5.59 14.22 -2.37
CA MET A 55 -6.25 14.05 -1.07
C MET A 55 -5.28 14.25 0.10
N LEU A 56 -4.07 13.70 0.02
CA LEU A 56 -3.01 13.95 0.99
C LEU A 56 -2.67 15.44 1.07
N GLY A 57 -2.49 16.11 -0.07
CA GLY A 57 -2.20 17.53 -0.13
C GLY A 57 -3.29 18.37 0.54
N GLY A 58 -4.55 18.03 0.29
CA GLY A 58 -5.70 18.67 0.95
C GLY A 58 -5.68 18.51 2.46
N TRP A 59 -5.56 17.28 2.97
CA TRP A 59 -5.49 17.02 4.41
C TRP A 59 -4.24 17.62 5.07
N GLY A 60 -3.10 17.55 4.39
CA GLY A 60 -1.84 18.15 4.85
C GLY A 60 -1.93 19.66 4.96
N LEU A 61 -2.54 20.32 3.96
CA LEU A 61 -2.77 21.77 3.98
C LEU A 61 -3.73 22.18 5.10
N ILE A 62 -4.88 21.49 5.22
CA ILE A 62 -5.84 21.75 6.29
C ILE A 62 -5.19 21.55 7.66
N GLY A 63 -4.44 20.46 7.84
CA GLY A 63 -3.72 20.18 9.09
C GLY A 63 -2.66 21.22 9.43
N ALA A 64 -1.87 21.66 8.44
CA ALA A 64 -0.86 22.69 8.62
C ALA A 64 -1.48 24.05 8.98
N LEU A 65 -2.54 24.46 8.29
CA LEU A 65 -3.27 25.69 8.60
C LEU A 65 -3.92 25.64 9.97
N ALA A 66 -4.54 24.51 10.35
CA ALA A 66 -5.12 24.33 11.67
C ALA A 66 -4.05 24.42 12.77
N LEU A 67 -2.92 23.73 12.61
CA LEU A 67 -1.78 23.83 13.55
C LEU A 67 -1.27 25.26 13.67
N ALA A 68 -1.08 25.96 12.56
CA ALA A 68 -0.58 27.34 12.56
C ALA A 68 -1.53 28.31 13.30
N ASN A 69 -2.85 28.12 13.20
CA ASN A 69 -3.83 29.01 13.81
C ASN A 69 -4.19 28.66 15.26
N PHE A 70 -4.26 27.37 15.61
CA PHE A 70 -4.70 26.92 16.94
C PHE A 70 -3.53 26.53 17.87
N ALA A 71 -2.34 26.26 17.33
CA ALA A 71 -1.17 25.82 18.09
C ALA A 71 0.15 26.31 17.44
N PRO A 72 0.39 27.63 17.34
CA PRO A 72 1.50 28.20 16.57
C PRO A 72 2.88 27.75 17.03
N THR A 73 3.08 27.53 18.34
CA THR A 73 4.34 27.01 18.89
C THR A 73 4.63 25.59 18.44
N GLN A 74 3.61 24.72 18.42
CA GLN A 74 3.73 23.35 17.92
C GLN A 74 3.94 23.32 16.41
N ALA A 75 3.29 24.22 15.67
CA ALA A 75 3.48 24.34 14.22
C ALA A 75 4.93 24.67 13.86
N ALA A 76 5.58 25.59 14.58
CA ALA A 76 6.99 25.91 14.39
C ALA A 76 7.90 24.71 14.66
N MET A 77 7.67 23.98 15.76
CA MET A 77 8.43 22.78 16.09
C MET A 77 8.31 21.69 15.03
N VAL A 78 7.09 21.45 14.52
CA VAL A 78 6.85 20.48 13.44
C VAL A 78 7.55 20.94 12.16
N GLY A 79 7.54 22.23 11.85
CA GLY A 79 8.26 22.81 10.71
C GLY A 79 9.75 22.49 10.76
N ASP A 80 10.41 22.78 11.88
CA ASP A 80 11.85 22.53 12.04
C ASP A 80 12.21 21.05 11.89
N ILE A 81 11.39 20.14 12.45
CA ILE A 81 11.60 18.70 12.34
C ILE A 81 11.45 18.24 10.88
N LEU A 82 10.44 18.72 10.16
CA LEU A 82 10.17 18.29 8.77
C LEU A 82 11.22 18.81 7.79
N TRP A 83 11.68 20.05 7.97
CA TRP A 83 12.68 20.67 7.11
C TRP A 83 14.12 20.27 7.48
N GLY A 84 14.34 19.74 8.69
CA GLY A 84 15.63 19.21 9.14
C GLY A 84 15.99 17.85 8.54
N GLY A 85 17.29 17.63 8.28
CA GLY A 85 17.87 16.29 8.09
C GLY A 85 17.38 15.48 6.89
N GLY A 86 16.69 16.09 5.91
CA GLY A 86 16.14 15.38 4.75
C GLY A 86 14.93 14.49 5.10
N MET A 87 14.29 14.72 6.24
CA MET A 87 13.21 13.87 6.76
C MET A 87 12.00 13.84 5.81
N LEU A 88 11.70 14.96 5.16
CA LEU A 88 10.62 15.04 4.15
C LEU A 88 10.88 14.13 2.94
N ALA A 89 12.14 13.98 2.52
CA ALA A 89 12.49 13.11 1.39
C ALA A 89 12.27 11.64 1.74
N TRP A 90 12.70 11.20 2.92
CA TRP A 90 12.43 9.86 3.43
C TRP A 90 10.93 9.61 3.63
N PHE A 91 10.23 10.59 4.20
CA PHE A 91 8.78 10.54 4.35
C PHE A 91 8.08 10.32 3.01
N ALA A 92 8.43 11.11 1.98
CA ALA A 92 7.90 10.94 0.63
C ALA A 92 8.27 9.58 0.03
N ALA A 93 9.52 9.13 0.17
CA ALA A 93 9.98 7.86 -0.38
C ALA A 93 9.21 6.65 0.19
N PHE A 94 9.07 6.56 1.52
CA PHE A 94 8.31 5.48 2.15
C PHE A 94 6.81 5.59 1.91
N MET A 95 6.29 6.80 1.80
CA MET A 95 4.87 6.99 1.51
C MET A 95 4.53 6.54 0.09
N ILE A 96 5.30 6.98 -0.91
CA ILE A 96 5.10 6.59 -2.31
C ILE A 96 5.37 5.10 -2.48
N GLY A 97 6.49 4.60 -1.96
CA GLY A 97 6.83 3.19 -2.04
C GLY A 97 5.82 2.29 -1.32
N GLY A 98 5.38 2.70 -0.13
CA GLY A 98 4.34 2.02 0.62
C GLY A 98 3.01 2.00 -0.15
N TYR A 99 2.58 3.16 -0.66
CA TYR A 99 1.39 3.26 -1.49
C TYR A 99 1.47 2.34 -2.72
N MET A 100 2.59 2.36 -3.46
CA MET A 100 2.78 1.50 -4.64
C MET A 100 2.73 0.02 -4.29
N MET A 101 3.38 -0.40 -3.21
CA MET A 101 3.34 -1.79 -2.73
C MET A 101 1.90 -2.22 -2.44
N TYR A 102 1.13 -1.38 -1.73
CA TYR A 102 -0.26 -1.68 -1.43
C TYR A 102 -1.14 -1.64 -2.69
N ALA A 103 -0.94 -0.69 -3.59
CA ALA A 103 -1.67 -0.60 -4.86
C ALA A 103 -1.49 -1.89 -5.69
N VAL A 104 -0.26 -2.41 -5.77
CA VAL A 104 0.04 -3.71 -6.38
C VAL A 104 -0.68 -4.85 -5.68
N LEU A 105 -0.65 -4.88 -4.34
CA LEU A 105 -1.33 -5.91 -3.54
C LEU A 105 -2.85 -5.89 -3.77
N PHE A 106 -3.47 -4.72 -3.81
CA PHE A 106 -4.91 -4.58 -4.07
C PHE A 106 -5.28 -4.85 -5.52
N ALA A 107 -4.46 -4.44 -6.49
CA ALA A 107 -4.66 -4.79 -7.89
C ALA A 107 -4.59 -6.31 -8.10
N ALA A 108 -3.63 -6.99 -7.45
CA ALA A 108 -3.53 -8.43 -7.44
C ALA A 108 -4.80 -9.08 -6.88
N ILE A 109 -5.28 -8.62 -5.72
CA ILE A 109 -6.48 -9.17 -5.08
C ILE A 109 -7.74 -8.89 -5.91
N GLY A 110 -7.88 -7.67 -6.44
CA GLY A 110 -9.00 -7.29 -7.30
C GLY A 110 -9.09 -8.07 -8.60
N SER A 111 -7.97 -8.61 -9.09
CA SER A 111 -7.99 -9.50 -10.26
C SER A 111 -8.79 -10.80 -9.99
N PHE A 112 -8.80 -11.29 -8.74
CA PHE A 112 -9.55 -12.48 -8.31
C PHE A 112 -11.01 -12.19 -7.93
N CYS A 113 -11.39 -10.93 -7.78
CA CYS A 113 -12.76 -10.56 -7.44
C CYS A 113 -13.64 -10.57 -8.69
N GLU A 114 -14.78 -11.23 -8.59
CA GLU A 114 -15.84 -11.22 -9.59
C GLU A 114 -17.00 -10.30 -9.16
N THR A 115 -17.31 -10.28 -7.85
CA THR A 115 -18.41 -9.45 -7.29
C THR A 115 -17.94 -8.43 -6.24
N PRO A 116 -18.62 -7.29 -6.08
CA PRO A 116 -18.20 -6.26 -5.11
C PRO A 116 -18.20 -6.80 -3.67
N ARG A 117 -19.05 -7.81 -3.42
CA ARG A 117 -19.11 -8.55 -2.17
C ARG A 117 -17.82 -9.34 -1.89
N ASP A 118 -17.20 -9.92 -2.92
CA ASP A 118 -15.92 -10.63 -2.78
C ASP A 118 -14.76 -9.67 -2.50
N ALA A 119 -14.77 -8.49 -3.13
CA ALA A 119 -13.79 -7.46 -2.83
C ALA A 119 -13.88 -6.99 -1.36
N GLN A 120 -15.10 -6.76 -0.86
CA GLN A 120 -15.31 -6.37 0.54
C GLN A 120 -14.89 -7.45 1.54
N THR A 121 -15.13 -8.73 1.26
CA THR A 121 -14.69 -9.82 2.15
C THR A 121 -13.17 -9.97 2.17
N LEU A 122 -12.49 -9.73 1.04
CA LEU A 122 -11.02 -9.75 0.97
C LEU A 122 -10.37 -8.51 1.61
N MET A 123 -11.07 -7.37 1.64
CA MET A 123 -10.60 -6.18 2.35
C MET A 123 -10.51 -6.39 3.87
N GLY A 124 -11.43 -7.14 4.47
CA GLY A 124 -11.48 -7.36 5.93
C GLY A 124 -10.16 -7.87 6.54
N PRO A 125 -9.58 -8.98 6.05
CA PRO A 125 -8.28 -9.47 6.50
C PRO A 125 -7.14 -8.46 6.34
N ILE A 126 -7.12 -7.70 5.24
CA ILE A 126 -6.08 -6.69 5.00
C ILE A 126 -6.20 -5.54 5.99
N MET A 127 -7.44 -5.14 6.32
CA MET A 127 -7.70 -4.15 7.36
C MET A 127 -7.16 -4.61 8.72
N MET A 128 -7.37 -5.88 9.09
CA MET A 128 -6.83 -6.42 10.35
C MET A 128 -5.30 -6.36 10.41
N ILE A 129 -4.63 -6.66 9.29
CA ILE A 129 -3.18 -6.51 9.18
C ILE A 129 -2.76 -5.04 9.31
N LEU A 130 -3.47 -4.13 8.65
CA LEU A 130 -3.19 -2.69 8.65
C LEU A 130 -3.47 -2.00 10.00
N VAL A 131 -4.20 -2.63 10.91
CA VAL A 131 -4.39 -2.15 12.28
C VAL A 131 -3.12 -2.32 13.12
N VAL A 132 -2.33 -3.37 12.89
CA VAL A 132 -1.08 -3.63 13.64
C VAL A 132 -0.14 -2.42 13.68
N PRO A 133 0.26 -1.83 12.54
CA PRO A 133 1.15 -0.67 12.56
C PRO A 133 0.50 0.58 13.18
N MET A 134 -0.83 0.65 13.24
CA MET A 134 -1.53 1.75 13.91
C MET A 134 -1.47 1.62 15.43
N ILE A 135 -1.64 0.39 15.96
CA ILE A 135 -1.51 0.13 17.40
C ILE A 135 -0.07 0.36 17.87
N THR A 136 0.91 -0.13 17.10
CA THR A 136 2.34 0.00 17.47
C THR A 136 2.92 1.38 17.14
N MET A 137 2.16 2.27 16.50
CA MET A 137 2.63 3.59 16.10
C MET A 137 2.99 4.46 17.31
N GLN A 138 2.14 4.45 18.35
CA GLN A 138 2.41 5.19 19.58
C GLN A 138 3.71 4.72 20.25
N MET A 139 3.95 3.40 20.25
CA MET A 139 5.18 2.82 20.77
C MET A 139 6.39 3.18 19.92
N ALA A 140 6.24 3.26 18.59
CA ALA A 140 7.32 3.68 17.69
C ALA A 140 7.74 5.13 17.90
N LEU A 141 6.81 6.03 18.26
CA LEU A 141 7.11 7.43 18.53
C LEU A 141 7.78 7.66 19.89
N GLN A 142 7.43 6.85 20.90
CA GLN A 142 7.96 7.01 22.26
C GLN A 142 9.22 6.17 22.52
N THR A 143 9.27 4.96 21.96
CA THR A 143 10.33 3.97 22.17
C THR A 143 10.75 3.35 20.83
N PRO A 144 11.35 4.14 19.92
CA PRO A 144 11.68 3.71 18.55
C PRO A 144 12.70 2.55 18.50
N ASP A 145 13.51 2.40 19.55
CA ASP A 145 14.54 1.37 19.66
C ASP A 145 14.07 0.03 20.21
N ALA A 146 12.82 -0.06 20.64
CA ALA A 146 12.27 -1.28 21.20
C ALA A 146 12.42 -2.46 20.22
N PRO A 147 12.81 -3.67 20.68
CA PRO A 147 13.02 -4.83 19.81
C PRO A 147 11.81 -5.15 18.93
N VAL A 148 10.60 -5.00 19.47
CA VAL A 148 9.35 -5.21 18.73
C VAL A 148 9.22 -4.23 17.56
N ILE A 149 9.55 -2.96 17.77
CA ILE A 149 9.47 -1.93 16.73
C ILE A 149 10.52 -2.16 15.65
N LYS A 150 11.74 -2.54 16.04
CA LYS A 150 12.80 -2.93 15.10
C LYS A 150 12.36 -4.08 14.22
N ILE A 151 11.92 -5.20 14.81
CA ILE A 151 11.49 -6.39 14.06
C ILE A 151 10.32 -6.08 13.13
N LEU A 152 9.27 -5.41 13.63
CA LEU A 152 8.11 -5.09 12.80
C LEU A 152 8.46 -4.13 11.66
N SER A 153 9.44 -3.23 11.84
CA SER A 153 9.86 -2.30 10.77
C SER A 153 10.49 -3.01 9.58
N TRP A 154 11.01 -4.23 9.75
CA TRP A 154 11.54 -5.05 8.65
C TRP A 154 10.47 -5.85 7.91
N ILE A 155 9.26 -5.96 8.45
CA ILE A 155 8.15 -6.63 7.79
C ILE A 155 7.58 -5.68 6.73
N PRO A 156 7.63 -6.02 5.42
CA PRO A 156 7.30 -5.09 4.33
C PRO A 156 5.97 -4.35 4.47
N LEU A 157 4.92 -5.05 4.93
CA LEU A 157 3.59 -4.48 5.13
C LEU A 157 3.57 -3.37 6.20
N PHE A 158 4.46 -3.45 7.19
CA PHE A 158 4.54 -2.50 8.30
C PHE A 158 5.66 -1.47 8.13
N THR A 159 6.68 -1.79 7.32
CA THR A 159 7.82 -0.93 7.00
C THR A 159 7.44 0.53 6.69
N PRO A 160 6.52 0.85 5.75
CA PRO A 160 6.27 2.24 5.39
C PRO A 160 5.57 3.03 6.50
N PHE A 161 5.01 2.36 7.50
CA PHE A 161 4.43 3.01 8.68
C PHE A 161 5.47 3.24 9.76
N LEU A 162 6.19 2.18 10.12
CA LEU A 162 7.05 2.15 11.30
C LEU A 162 8.41 2.79 11.03
N MET A 163 8.99 2.64 9.84
CA MET A 163 10.24 3.34 9.51
C MET A 163 10.07 4.85 9.51
N ILE A 164 8.95 5.36 8.97
CA ILE A 164 8.61 6.79 9.05
C ILE A 164 8.53 7.26 10.51
N ALA A 165 7.93 6.46 11.40
CA ALA A 165 7.80 6.82 12.82
C ALA A 165 9.16 6.79 13.55
N ARG A 166 10.11 5.98 13.08
CA ARG A 166 11.47 5.89 13.63
C ARG A 166 12.42 6.94 13.09
N MET A 167 12.15 7.56 11.94
CA MET A 167 13.03 8.57 11.34
C MET A 167 13.51 9.69 12.30
N PRO A 168 12.68 10.24 13.23
CA PRO A 168 13.16 11.26 14.16
C PRO A 168 14.27 10.78 15.11
N SER A 169 14.39 9.47 15.31
CA SER A 169 15.41 8.84 16.16
C SER A 169 16.70 8.48 15.40
N ASP A 170 16.83 8.91 14.14
CA ASP A 170 17.99 8.69 13.28
C ASP A 170 18.45 7.22 13.21
N PRO A 171 17.59 6.30 12.73
CA PRO A 171 17.95 4.90 12.59
C PRO A 171 19.10 4.72 11.58
N PRO A 172 19.96 3.70 11.75
CA PRO A 172 21.07 3.47 10.84
C PRO A 172 20.62 3.44 9.37
N THR A 173 21.31 4.18 8.50
CA THR A 173 20.88 4.34 7.09
C THR A 173 20.78 3.00 6.36
N ILE A 174 21.59 2.01 6.73
CA ILE A 174 21.52 0.65 6.16
C ILE A 174 20.21 -0.06 6.49
N GLU A 175 19.64 0.20 7.68
CA GLU A 175 18.34 -0.33 8.08
C GLU A 175 17.22 0.34 7.28
N VAL A 176 17.31 1.66 7.08
CA VAL A 176 16.34 2.42 6.28
C VAL A 176 16.34 1.94 4.82
N ILE A 177 17.51 1.87 4.18
CA ILE A 177 17.66 1.43 2.79
C ILE A 177 17.29 -0.05 2.66
N GLY A 178 17.73 -0.90 3.59
CA GLY A 178 17.42 -2.33 3.59
C GLY A 178 15.93 -2.61 3.70
N ALA A 179 15.22 -1.92 4.60
CA ALA A 179 13.78 -2.07 4.74
C ALA A 179 13.03 -1.53 3.52
N MET A 180 13.48 -0.40 2.94
CA MET A 180 12.92 0.13 1.70
C MET A 180 13.10 -0.86 0.54
N ALA A 181 14.30 -1.42 0.36
CA ALA A 181 14.58 -2.44 -0.65
C ALA A 181 13.73 -3.70 -0.43
N GLY A 182 13.60 -4.16 0.82
CA GLY A 182 12.75 -5.30 1.18
C GLY A 182 11.27 -5.05 0.87
N MET A 183 10.78 -3.83 1.07
CA MET A 183 9.43 -3.41 0.72
C MET A 183 9.18 -3.48 -0.80
N PHE A 184 10.09 -2.95 -1.60
CA PHE A 184 9.98 -3.03 -3.07
C PHE A 184 10.13 -4.47 -3.58
N ALA A 185 11.05 -5.26 -3.01
CA ALA A 185 11.20 -6.67 -3.34
C ALA A 185 9.92 -7.46 -3.02
N PHE A 186 9.26 -7.16 -1.90
CA PHE A 186 7.98 -7.76 -1.55
C PHE A 186 6.86 -7.34 -2.51
N ALA A 187 6.82 -6.08 -2.94
CA ALA A 187 5.88 -5.63 -3.96
C ALA A 187 6.05 -6.43 -5.27
N LEU A 188 7.29 -6.58 -5.76
CA LEU A 188 7.60 -7.36 -6.97
C LEU A 188 7.24 -8.84 -6.80
N PHE A 189 7.50 -9.41 -5.62
CA PHE A 189 7.10 -10.77 -5.28
C PHE A 189 5.58 -10.94 -5.34
N MET A 190 4.81 -9.96 -4.84
CA MET A 190 3.34 -9.97 -4.93
C MET A 190 2.84 -9.87 -6.38
N VAL A 191 3.45 -9.02 -7.23
CA VAL A 191 3.16 -9.00 -8.68
C VAL A 191 3.38 -10.38 -9.30
N TRP A 192 4.52 -11.00 -8.98
CA TRP A 192 4.87 -12.31 -9.53
C TRP A 192 3.87 -13.40 -9.12
N ILE A 193 3.46 -13.44 -7.84
CA ILE A 193 2.42 -14.35 -7.35
C ILE A 193 1.11 -14.09 -8.08
N ALA A 194 0.67 -12.83 -8.17
CA ALA A 194 -0.58 -12.45 -8.82
C ALA A 194 -0.61 -12.91 -10.29
N GLY A 195 0.46 -12.64 -11.04
CA GLY A 195 0.58 -13.07 -12.43
C GLY A 195 0.59 -14.59 -12.59
N ARG A 196 1.19 -15.33 -11.65
CA ARG A 196 1.20 -16.80 -11.68
C ARG A 196 -0.17 -17.37 -11.34
N ALA A 197 -0.85 -16.82 -10.34
CA ALA A 197 -2.20 -17.23 -9.96
C ALA A 197 -3.24 -16.84 -11.02
N PHE A 198 -3.07 -15.74 -11.74
CA PHE A 198 -3.90 -15.38 -12.90
C PHE A 198 -3.74 -16.40 -14.05
N ARG A 199 -2.49 -16.79 -14.38
CA ARG A 199 -2.22 -17.82 -15.39
C ARG A 199 -2.74 -19.21 -15.00
N ALA A 200 -2.72 -19.55 -13.71
CA ALA A 200 -3.24 -20.82 -13.21
C ALA A 200 -4.78 -20.83 -13.11
N GLY A 201 -5.39 -19.71 -12.69
CA GLY A 201 -6.84 -19.57 -12.54
C GLY A 201 -7.59 -19.52 -13.87
N ALA A 202 -6.97 -19.05 -14.95
CA ALA A 202 -7.56 -19.08 -16.29
C ALA A 202 -7.82 -20.49 -16.85
N LEU A 203 -7.31 -21.55 -16.21
CA LEU A 203 -7.49 -22.95 -16.62
C LEU A 203 -8.38 -23.78 -15.68
N SER A 204 -8.82 -23.24 -14.55
CA SER A 204 -9.66 -23.98 -13.62
C SER A 204 -10.89 -23.17 -13.24
N ASP A 205 -12.03 -23.58 -13.79
CA ASP A 205 -13.41 -23.17 -13.47
C ASP A 205 -13.81 -23.52 -12.01
N VAL A 206 -12.83 -23.62 -11.10
CA VAL A 206 -12.96 -24.16 -9.76
C VAL A 206 -12.53 -23.08 -8.78
N LYS A 207 -13.50 -22.63 -7.97
CA LYS A 207 -13.30 -21.77 -6.79
C LYS A 207 -12.04 -22.21 -6.03
N LEU A 208 -11.02 -21.37 -6.05
CA LEU A 208 -9.71 -21.64 -5.44
C LEU A 208 -9.89 -21.86 -3.93
N SER A 209 -9.79 -23.13 -3.51
CA SER A 209 -9.61 -23.55 -2.13
C SER A 209 -8.12 -23.43 -1.77
N TRP A 210 -7.79 -23.12 -0.51
CA TRP A 210 -6.41 -23.06 0.02
C TRP A 210 -5.55 -24.30 -0.33
N LYS A 211 -6.18 -25.45 -0.62
CA LYS A 211 -5.50 -26.67 -1.08
C LYS A 211 -5.03 -26.63 -2.53
N SER A 212 -5.73 -25.95 -3.45
CA SER A 212 -5.31 -25.83 -4.85
C SER A 212 -4.19 -24.78 -5.04
N PHE A 213 -4.14 -23.77 -4.17
CA PHE A 213 -3.01 -22.82 -4.11
C PHE A 213 -1.69 -23.53 -3.78
N GLY A 214 -1.70 -24.44 -2.80
CA GLY A 214 -0.52 -25.24 -2.43
C GLY A 214 -0.06 -26.22 -3.53
N ALA A 215 -0.99 -26.73 -4.34
CA ALA A 215 -0.67 -27.61 -5.47
C ALA A 215 -0.06 -26.83 -6.66
N ALA A 216 -0.57 -25.63 -6.95
CA ALA A 216 -0.03 -24.76 -8.00
C ALA A 216 1.39 -24.23 -7.69
N VAL A 217 1.71 -24.05 -6.40
CA VAL A 217 3.06 -23.67 -5.94
C VAL A 217 4.07 -24.81 -6.12
N LYS A 218 3.64 -26.08 -6.03
CA LYS A 218 4.53 -27.25 -6.13
C LYS A 218 4.85 -27.72 -7.54
N GLY A 219 4.30 -27.12 -8.59
CA GLY A 219 4.70 -27.42 -9.98
C GLY A 219 4.49 -28.89 -10.38
N GLY A 220 3.42 -29.52 -9.91
CA GLY A 220 3.03 -30.86 -10.35
C GLY A 220 2.23 -30.81 -11.64
N GLY A 221 2.86 -30.42 -12.75
CA GLY A 221 2.30 -30.59 -14.08
C GLY A 221 2.63 -31.97 -14.63
N ARG A 222 1.63 -32.84 -14.71
CA ARG A 222 1.44 -33.78 -15.82
C ARG A 222 -0.04 -33.78 -16.17
#